data_AF-A0A8T6NI33-F1
#
_entry.id   AF-A0A8T6NI33-F1
#
_cell.length_a   1.000
_cell.length_b   1.000
_cell.length_c   1.000
_cell.angle_alpha   90.00
_cell.angle_beta   90.00
_cell.angle_gamma   90.00
#
_symmetry.space_group_name_H-M   'P 1'
#
loop_
_entity.id
_entity.type
_entity.pdbx_description
1 polymer ?
#
loop_
_entity_poly.entity_id
_entity_poly.type
_entity_poly.pdbx_seq_one_letter_code
_entity_poly.pdbx_strand_id
1 'polypeptide(L)'
;MIQQSPATKGLTPLDEIMMDRSGTLERMQYGDAFLLAEVLDSLKALTDSIPKSPSIESFKEIIRENLASNATYDDSLTQKLIQNSYAGIVTLEGKINRGQEIIDRGEIVNDVKYKALESLKAEYGKRTLEQTGFHWSLVGEMLIVGLLLGLLVLFIYLNQDRLFNDPRPITLALSLVAIAFAVSSVAFTSKAVSVYVIPIGIAPLLLRMFFDFRVSLFSFISLTLWVALFVSNPLEYMIVQVSAISFATLYQSSSTKRSRMLGTAALVFLGYSIIYGAISLAQNGSLSGIETANFGWFAINGLLCTMVFPLIYVVEKLFGFTSETTLLELSDSNQPLLKELAVKAPGTFQHSMQVANLAEKVASKIGGNAVLLRTAA
;
A
#
# COMPACT_ATOMS: atom_id res chain seq x y z
N MET A 1 -17.46 -30.47 -55.65
CA MET A 1 -18.80 -29.84 -55.61
C MET A 1 -19.21 -29.62 -54.17
N ILE A 2 -18.82 -28.47 -53.63
CA ILE A 2 -19.13 -28.11 -52.23
C ILE A 2 -20.56 -27.56 -52.17
N GLN A 3 -21.32 -27.97 -51.16
CA GLN A 3 -22.62 -27.39 -50.84
C GLN A 3 -22.43 -26.02 -50.20
N GLN A 4 -23.07 -24.97 -50.73
CA GLN A 4 -23.03 -23.65 -50.11
C GLN A 4 -23.71 -23.70 -48.73
N SER A 5 -22.92 -23.51 -47.69
CA SER A 5 -23.37 -23.27 -46.31
C SER A 5 -23.14 -21.79 -45.98
N PRO A 6 -23.89 -21.18 -45.05
CA PRO A 6 -23.60 -19.83 -44.56
C PRO A 6 -22.14 -19.63 -44.11
N ALA A 7 -21.48 -20.70 -43.62
CA ALA A 7 -20.06 -20.68 -43.23
C ALA A 7 -19.08 -20.64 -44.42
N THR A 8 -19.46 -21.16 -45.60
CA THR A 8 -18.60 -21.21 -46.79
C THR A 8 -18.74 -19.97 -47.68
N LYS A 9 -19.69 -19.07 -47.39
CA LYS A 9 -19.93 -17.83 -48.14
C LYS A 9 -18.84 -16.76 -47.98
N GLY A 10 -18.04 -16.86 -46.92
CA GLY A 10 -16.97 -15.89 -46.62
C GLY A 10 -15.58 -16.31 -47.07
N LEU A 11 -15.43 -17.49 -47.68
CA LEU A 11 -14.13 -18.04 -48.05
C LEU A 11 -13.63 -17.43 -49.36
N THR A 12 -12.35 -17.05 -49.38
CA THR A 12 -11.65 -16.57 -50.56
C THR A 12 -10.97 -17.71 -51.32
N PRO A 13 -10.64 -17.58 -52.61
CA PRO A 13 -9.98 -18.64 -53.39
C PRO A 13 -8.62 -19.09 -52.81
N LEU A 14 -7.97 -18.23 -52.02
CA LEU A 14 -6.68 -18.49 -51.38
C LEU A 14 -6.80 -19.20 -50.03
N ASP A 15 -8.01 -19.37 -49.51
CA ASP A 15 -8.21 -20.00 -48.21
C ASP A 15 -7.95 -21.51 -48.30
N GLU A 16 -7.19 -22.04 -47.35
CA GLU A 16 -6.93 -23.47 -47.24
C GLU A 16 -8.12 -24.18 -46.58
N ILE A 17 -8.60 -25.24 -47.22
CA ILE A 17 -9.59 -26.14 -46.67
C ILE A 17 -8.96 -27.52 -46.40
N MET A 18 -9.35 -28.12 -45.29
CA MET A 18 -8.98 -29.49 -44.93
C MET A 18 -10.15 -30.40 -45.32
N MET A 19 -9.91 -31.32 -46.25
CA MET A 19 -10.91 -32.30 -46.70
C MET A 19 -10.60 -33.66 -46.08
N ASP A 20 -11.57 -34.26 -45.41
CA ASP A 20 -11.48 -35.66 -44.98
C ASP A 20 -11.93 -36.58 -46.13
N ARG A 21 -11.00 -37.35 -46.68
CA ARG A 21 -11.28 -38.44 -47.61
C ARG A 21 -10.99 -39.76 -46.91
N SER A 22 -12.03 -40.53 -46.60
CA SER A 22 -11.92 -41.88 -46.03
C SER A 22 -11.01 -41.98 -44.78
N GLY A 23 -10.99 -40.95 -43.93
CA GLY A 23 -10.21 -40.91 -42.69
C GLY A 23 -8.82 -40.28 -42.83
N THR A 24 -8.46 -39.78 -44.01
CA THR A 24 -7.23 -39.01 -44.24
C THR A 24 -7.54 -37.56 -44.57
N LEU A 25 -6.92 -36.64 -43.83
CA LEU A 25 -7.06 -35.20 -44.04
C LEU A 25 -6.10 -34.73 -45.14
N GLU A 26 -6.64 -34.28 -46.26
CA GLU A 26 -5.92 -33.67 -47.36
C GLU A 26 -6.10 -32.13 -47.36
N ARG A 27 -5.02 -31.40 -47.67
CA ARG A 27 -5.07 -29.95 -47.86
C ARG A 27 -5.44 -29.62 -49.29
N MET A 28 -6.41 -28.72 -49.47
CA MET A 28 -6.83 -28.21 -50.77
C MET A 28 -7.06 -26.71 -50.67
N GLN A 29 -6.82 -25.96 -51.74
CA GLN A 29 -7.22 -24.56 -51.81
C GLN A 29 -8.69 -24.46 -52.19
N TYR A 30 -9.42 -23.53 -51.56
CA TYR A 30 -10.85 -23.36 -51.83
C TYR A 30 -11.13 -23.03 -53.31
N GLY A 31 -10.21 -22.35 -53.99
CA GLY A 31 -10.30 -22.05 -55.43
C GLY A 31 -10.28 -23.28 -56.36
N ASP A 32 -9.75 -24.42 -55.91
CA ASP A 32 -9.74 -25.66 -56.70
C ASP A 32 -11.06 -26.44 -56.58
N ALA A 33 -11.97 -25.99 -55.69
CA ALA A 33 -13.24 -26.63 -55.45
C ALA A 33 -14.38 -25.93 -56.19
N PHE A 34 -15.03 -26.65 -57.10
CA PHE A 34 -16.22 -26.13 -57.77
C PHE A 34 -17.42 -26.04 -56.82
N LEU A 35 -18.10 -24.90 -56.80
CA LEU A 35 -19.38 -24.73 -56.12
C LEU A 35 -20.50 -25.31 -56.97
N LEU A 36 -21.46 -26.00 -56.35
CA LEU A 36 -22.59 -26.61 -57.08
C LEU A 36 -23.42 -25.57 -57.85
N ALA A 37 -23.50 -24.33 -57.35
CA ALA A 37 -24.13 -23.21 -58.05
C ALA A 37 -23.39 -22.79 -59.33
N GLU A 38 -22.05 -22.74 -59.31
CA GLU A 38 -21.23 -22.36 -60.47
C GLU A 38 -21.27 -23.45 -61.56
N VAL A 39 -21.34 -24.72 -61.16
CA VAL A 39 -21.53 -25.84 -62.10
C VAL A 39 -22.92 -25.77 -62.76
N LEU A 40 -23.96 -25.43 -62.00
CA LEU A 40 -25.31 -25.25 -62.54
C LEU A 40 -25.42 -24.02 -63.48
N ASP A 41 -24.71 -22.92 -63.17
CA ASP A 41 -24.71 -21.72 -64.00
C ASP A 41 -23.90 -21.90 -65.29
N SER A 42 -22.76 -22.60 -65.23
CA SER A 42 -21.98 -22.98 -66.42
C SER A 42 -22.74 -23.97 -67.31
N LEU A 43 -23.47 -24.92 -66.73
CA LEU A 43 -24.39 -25.80 -67.46
C LEU A 43 -25.53 -25.00 -68.13
N LYS A 44 -26.12 -24.01 -67.44
CA LYS A 44 -27.10 -23.09 -68.04
C LYS A 44 -26.53 -22.36 -69.24
N ALA A 45 -25.35 -21.76 -69.10
CA ALA A 45 -24.69 -21.00 -70.16
C ALA A 45 -24.36 -21.86 -71.40
N LEU A 46 -23.89 -23.10 -71.19
CA LEU A 46 -23.66 -24.06 -72.27
C LEU A 46 -24.96 -24.43 -72.99
N THR A 47 -26.05 -24.58 -72.25
CA THR A 47 -27.30 -25.06 -72.83
C THR A 47 -28.10 -23.97 -73.54
N ASP A 48 -27.93 -22.70 -73.15
CA ASP A 48 -28.55 -21.55 -73.83
C ASP A 48 -27.88 -21.22 -75.17
N SER A 49 -26.70 -21.79 -75.45
CA SER A 49 -26.00 -21.69 -76.73
C SER A 49 -26.51 -22.64 -77.82
N ILE A 50 -27.44 -23.55 -77.48
CA ILE A 50 -27.99 -24.58 -78.36
C ILE A 50 -29.46 -24.23 -78.70
N PRO A 51 -29.92 -24.35 -79.96
CA PRO A 51 -31.30 -24.05 -80.32
C PRO A 51 -32.33 -24.88 -79.53
N LYS A 52 -33.37 -24.21 -79.01
CA LYS A 52 -34.39 -24.80 -78.12
C LYS A 52 -35.07 -26.01 -78.76
N SER A 53 -34.71 -27.20 -78.28
CA SER A 53 -35.40 -28.47 -78.57
C SER A 53 -35.96 -29.04 -77.26
N PRO A 54 -37.16 -29.64 -77.25
CA PRO A 54 -37.74 -30.27 -76.05
C PRO A 54 -36.83 -31.34 -75.42
N SER A 55 -35.95 -31.97 -76.20
CA SER A 55 -34.96 -32.95 -75.71
C SER A 55 -33.93 -32.36 -74.74
N ILE A 56 -33.61 -31.06 -74.91
CA ILE A 56 -32.60 -30.36 -74.12
C ILE A 56 -33.14 -29.99 -72.75
N GLU A 57 -34.45 -29.72 -72.66
CA GLU A 57 -35.11 -29.38 -71.41
C GLU A 57 -35.22 -30.61 -70.49
N SER A 58 -35.54 -31.78 -71.05
CA SER A 58 -35.47 -33.06 -70.32
C SER A 58 -34.05 -33.41 -69.88
N PHE A 59 -33.03 -33.10 -70.70
CA PHE A 59 -31.63 -33.32 -70.32
C PHE A 59 -31.17 -32.41 -69.18
N LYS A 60 -31.65 -31.15 -69.15
CA LYS A 60 -31.44 -30.22 -68.02
C LYS A 60 -32.04 -30.77 -66.72
N GLU A 61 -33.25 -31.32 -66.77
CA GLU A 61 -33.89 -31.91 -65.58
C GLU A 61 -33.13 -33.12 -65.05
N ILE A 62 -32.73 -34.04 -65.94
CA ILE A 62 -31.97 -35.24 -65.54
C ILE A 62 -30.63 -34.86 -64.88
N ILE A 63 -29.90 -33.90 -65.44
CA ILE A 63 -28.63 -33.45 -64.86
C ILE A 63 -28.88 -32.78 -63.50
N ARG A 64 -29.93 -31.97 -63.37
CA ARG A 64 -30.27 -31.29 -62.11
C ARG A 64 -30.68 -32.26 -61.01
N GLU A 65 -31.42 -33.32 -61.35
CA GLU A 65 -31.81 -34.37 -60.39
C GLU A 65 -30.63 -35.24 -59.94
N ASN A 66 -29.60 -35.41 -60.79
CA ASN A 66 -28.44 -36.26 -60.49
C ASN A 66 -27.21 -35.48 -59.99
N LEU A 67 -27.23 -34.15 -59.96
CA LEU A 67 -26.14 -33.34 -59.39
C LEU A 67 -26.26 -33.29 -57.86
N ALA A 68 -25.59 -34.19 -57.17
CA ALA A 68 -25.44 -34.15 -55.72
C ALA A 68 -24.10 -33.49 -55.31
N SER A 69 -24.11 -32.75 -54.20
CA SER A 69 -22.87 -32.27 -53.58
C SER A 69 -22.08 -33.46 -53.03
N ASN A 70 -20.76 -33.45 -53.24
CA ASN A 70 -19.85 -34.50 -52.78
C ASN A 70 -19.00 -34.07 -51.57
N ALA A 71 -19.24 -32.87 -51.02
CA ALA A 71 -18.53 -32.33 -49.88
C ALA A 71 -19.47 -31.48 -49.01
N THR A 72 -19.63 -31.90 -47.77
CA THR A 72 -20.44 -31.22 -46.75
C THR A 72 -19.53 -30.63 -45.67
N TYR A 73 -19.89 -29.45 -45.17
CA TYR A 73 -19.17 -28.79 -44.09
C TYR A 73 -19.39 -29.53 -42.75
N ASP A 74 -18.31 -29.87 -42.05
CA ASP A 74 -18.33 -30.47 -40.70
C ASP A 74 -17.79 -29.47 -39.66
N ASP A 75 -18.71 -28.92 -38.86
CA ASP A 75 -18.39 -27.98 -37.78
C ASP A 75 -17.58 -28.63 -36.65
N SER A 76 -17.87 -29.90 -36.34
CA SER A 76 -17.24 -30.60 -35.21
C SER A 76 -15.76 -30.87 -35.46
N LEU A 77 -15.43 -31.30 -36.68
CA LEU A 77 -14.05 -31.54 -37.10
C LEU A 77 -13.29 -30.22 -37.22
N THR A 78 -13.95 -29.16 -37.71
CA THR A 78 -13.37 -27.81 -37.79
C THR A 78 -12.98 -27.29 -36.41
N GLN A 79 -13.90 -27.35 -35.43
CA GLN A 79 -13.60 -26.92 -34.06
C GLN A 79 -12.48 -27.72 -33.41
N LYS A 80 -12.42 -29.03 -33.66
CA LYS A 80 -11.35 -29.90 -33.15
C LYS A 80 -9.98 -29.54 -33.74
N LEU A 81 -9.91 -29.25 -35.05
CA LEU A 81 -8.67 -28.80 -35.69
C LEU A 81 -8.22 -27.42 -35.19
N ILE A 82 -9.16 -26.50 -34.98
CA ILE A 82 -8.90 -25.20 -34.37
C ILE A 82 -8.34 -25.37 -32.95
N GLN A 83 -8.97 -26.19 -32.12
CA GLN A 83 -8.52 -26.43 -30.75
C GLN A 83 -7.13 -27.08 -30.68
N ASN A 84 -6.85 -28.03 -31.57
CA ASN A 84 -5.51 -28.63 -31.70
C ASN A 84 -4.47 -27.61 -32.15
N SER A 85 -4.84 -26.68 -33.03
CA SER A 85 -3.95 -25.60 -33.49
C SER A 85 -3.62 -24.63 -32.36
N TYR A 86 -4.62 -24.27 -31.54
CA TYR A 86 -4.39 -23.49 -30.32
C TYR A 86 -3.53 -24.21 -29.28
N ALA A 87 -3.70 -25.53 -29.11
CA ALA A 87 -2.89 -26.32 -28.20
C ALA A 87 -1.41 -26.43 -28.62
N GLY A 88 -1.13 -26.30 -29.92
CA GLY A 88 0.24 -26.30 -30.46
C GLY A 88 0.99 -24.97 -30.31
N ILE A 89 0.32 -23.89 -29.87
CA ILE A 89 0.96 -22.60 -29.62
C ILE A 89 1.77 -22.73 -28.32
N VAL A 90 3.10 -22.78 -28.45
CA VAL A 90 4.02 -22.78 -27.31
C VAL A 90 3.90 -21.44 -26.59
N THR A 91 3.28 -21.44 -25.41
CA THR A 91 3.05 -20.25 -24.57
C THR A 91 4.28 -19.77 -23.81
N LEU A 92 5.42 -20.45 -23.92
CA LEU A 92 6.63 -20.17 -23.16
C LEU A 92 7.76 -19.72 -24.09
N GLU A 93 7.94 -18.41 -24.22
CA GLU A 93 9.18 -17.83 -24.74
C GLU A 93 10.25 -17.85 -23.64
N GLY A 94 11.39 -18.48 -23.91
CA GLY A 94 12.58 -18.37 -23.06
C GLY A 94 12.45 -19.02 -21.68
N LYS A 95 12.60 -20.35 -21.62
CA LYS A 95 12.68 -21.08 -20.34
C LYS A 95 13.98 -20.71 -19.60
N ILE A 96 13.85 -20.23 -18.36
CA ILE A 96 14.98 -19.94 -17.47
C ILE A 96 15.07 -21.06 -16.44
N ASN A 97 16.25 -21.65 -16.30
CA ASN A 97 16.48 -22.72 -15.34
C ASN A 97 16.80 -22.17 -13.95
N ARG A 98 16.43 -22.90 -12.90
CA ARG A 98 16.77 -22.53 -11.52
C ARG A 98 18.29 -22.49 -11.34
N GLY A 99 18.81 -21.37 -10.85
CA GLY A 99 20.25 -21.15 -10.66
C GLY A 99 20.95 -20.54 -11.87
N GLN A 100 20.23 -20.29 -12.96
CA GLN A 100 20.75 -19.48 -14.07
C GLN A 100 20.83 -18.01 -13.66
N GLU A 101 21.96 -17.38 -13.92
CA GLU A 101 22.15 -15.95 -13.73
C GLU A 101 21.32 -15.17 -14.76
N ILE A 102 20.52 -14.21 -14.30
CA ILE A 102 19.61 -13.42 -15.14
C ILE A 102 20.26 -12.08 -15.54
N ILE A 103 20.94 -11.42 -14.60
CA ILE A 103 21.61 -10.13 -14.82
C ILE A 103 22.71 -9.92 -13.76
N ASP A 104 23.85 -9.37 -14.18
CA ASP A 104 24.93 -8.95 -13.28
C ASP A 104 24.85 -7.43 -12.97
N ARG A 105 25.49 -7.00 -11.87
CA ARG A 105 25.51 -5.59 -11.46
C ARG A 105 26.23 -4.73 -12.49
N GLY A 106 25.48 -3.83 -13.12
CA GLY A 106 25.99 -2.87 -14.11
C GLY A 106 25.72 -3.25 -15.56
N GLU A 107 25.09 -4.39 -15.82
CA GLU A 107 24.65 -4.75 -17.18
C GLU A 107 23.42 -3.95 -17.64
N ILE A 108 23.35 -3.70 -18.95
CA ILE A 108 22.20 -3.07 -19.61
C ILE A 108 21.06 -4.09 -19.72
N VAL A 109 19.84 -3.65 -19.36
CA VAL A 109 18.63 -4.48 -19.41
C VAL A 109 18.08 -4.51 -20.83
N ASN A 110 18.14 -5.66 -21.49
CA ASN A 110 17.46 -5.93 -22.77
C ASN A 110 16.03 -6.46 -22.52
N ASP A 111 15.15 -6.38 -23.51
CA ASP A 111 13.75 -6.83 -23.42
C ASP A 111 13.58 -8.27 -22.90
N VAL A 112 14.48 -9.17 -23.29
CA VAL A 112 14.48 -10.57 -22.81
C VAL A 112 14.80 -10.64 -21.32
N LYS A 113 15.79 -9.87 -20.84
CA LYS A 113 16.14 -9.79 -19.41
C LYS A 113 15.05 -9.09 -18.61
N TYR A 114 14.36 -8.10 -19.19
CA TYR A 114 13.21 -7.47 -18.56
C TYR A 114 12.07 -8.46 -18.32
N LYS A 115 11.65 -9.20 -19.37
CA LYS A 115 10.64 -10.26 -19.26
C LYS A 115 11.05 -11.34 -18.24
N ALA A 116 12.33 -11.72 -18.23
CA ALA A 116 12.87 -12.65 -17.25
C ALA A 116 12.69 -12.15 -15.81
N LEU A 117 13.07 -10.89 -15.53
CA LEU A 117 12.92 -10.27 -14.22
C LEU A 117 11.45 -10.12 -13.82
N GLU A 118 10.57 -9.79 -14.77
CA GLU A 118 9.13 -9.71 -14.54
C GLU A 118 8.53 -11.07 -14.18
N SER A 119 8.92 -12.13 -14.90
CA SER A 119 8.50 -13.50 -14.60
C SER A 119 8.98 -13.96 -13.22
N LEU A 120 10.23 -13.62 -12.85
CA LEU A 120 10.80 -13.91 -11.54
C LEU A 120 10.02 -13.19 -10.44
N LYS A 121 9.73 -11.90 -10.61
CA LYS A 121 8.90 -11.10 -9.67
C LYS A 121 7.51 -11.72 -9.51
N ALA A 122 6.88 -12.15 -10.60
CA ALA A 122 5.58 -12.79 -10.57
C ALA A 122 5.61 -14.15 -9.84
N GLU A 123 6.66 -14.96 -10.05
CA GLU A 123 6.82 -16.25 -9.36
C GLU A 123 7.13 -16.08 -7.87
N TYR A 124 7.98 -15.12 -7.49
CA TYR A 124 8.19 -14.76 -6.09
C TYR A 124 6.90 -14.28 -5.42
N GLY A 125 6.12 -13.44 -6.11
CA GLY A 125 4.81 -13.01 -5.62
C GLY A 125 3.83 -14.18 -5.42
N LYS A 126 3.84 -15.17 -6.33
CA LYS A 126 2.99 -16.36 -6.25
C LYS A 126 3.44 -17.36 -5.17
N ARG A 127 4.74 -17.58 -4.96
CA ARG A 127 5.24 -18.46 -3.89
C ARG A 127 4.92 -17.95 -2.49
N THR A 128 4.88 -16.63 -2.30
CA THR A 128 4.41 -16.03 -1.04
C THR A 128 2.92 -16.29 -0.80
N LEU A 129 2.15 -16.51 -1.87
CA LEU A 129 0.69 -16.74 -1.85
C LEU A 129 0.28 -18.22 -1.81
N GLU A 130 1.19 -19.18 -2.02
CA GLU A 130 0.86 -20.61 -1.86
C GLU A 130 0.61 -20.94 -0.37
N GLN A 131 -0.48 -21.68 -0.15
CA GLN A 131 -1.36 -21.70 1.04
C GLN A 131 -0.73 -22.00 2.41
N THR A 132 0.57 -22.30 2.51
CA THR A 132 1.28 -22.54 3.78
C THR A 132 2.16 -21.35 4.22
N GLY A 133 2.62 -20.51 3.29
CA GLY A 133 3.49 -19.37 3.60
C GLY A 133 2.76 -18.24 4.34
N PHE A 134 1.50 -17.98 3.99
CA PHE A 134 0.69 -16.92 4.60
C PHE A 134 0.50 -17.13 6.11
N HIS A 135 0.24 -18.36 6.56
CA HIS A 135 0.04 -18.66 7.97
C HIS A 135 1.32 -18.48 8.80
N TRP A 136 2.48 -18.93 8.30
CA TRP A 136 3.75 -18.77 9.02
C TRP A 136 4.28 -17.34 8.96
N SER A 137 4.06 -16.60 7.86
CA SER A 137 4.40 -15.18 7.76
C SER A 137 3.64 -14.37 8.81
N LEU A 138 2.33 -14.60 8.94
CA LEU A 138 1.49 -13.91 9.91
C LEU A 138 1.88 -14.24 11.36
N VAL A 139 2.25 -15.49 11.64
CA VAL A 139 2.81 -15.89 12.96
C VAL A 139 4.12 -15.16 13.24
N GLY A 140 5.01 -15.05 12.25
CA GLY A 140 6.27 -14.32 12.38
C GLY A 140 6.04 -12.83 12.66
N GLU A 141 5.13 -12.19 11.93
CA GLU A 141 4.74 -10.80 12.16
C GLU A 141 4.18 -10.61 13.57
N MET A 142 3.21 -11.42 13.99
CA MET A 142 2.62 -11.35 15.34
C MET A 142 3.67 -11.55 16.44
N LEU A 143 4.64 -12.45 16.23
CA LEU A 143 5.73 -12.68 17.18
C LEU A 143 6.63 -11.45 17.30
N ILE A 144 6.99 -10.81 16.18
CA ILE A 144 7.80 -9.58 16.20
C ILE A 144 7.03 -8.44 16.88
N VAL A 145 5.74 -8.25 16.56
CA VAL A 145 4.90 -7.24 17.22
C VAL A 145 4.85 -7.50 18.72
N GLY A 146 4.59 -8.75 19.12
CA GLY A 146 4.54 -9.16 20.52
C GLY A 146 5.86 -8.91 21.26
N LEU A 147 6.99 -9.15 20.60
CA LEU A 147 8.31 -8.93 21.19
C LEU A 147 8.61 -7.42 21.34
N LEU A 148 8.28 -6.59 20.34
CA LEU A 148 8.43 -5.14 20.42
C LEU A 148 7.54 -4.53 21.52
N LEU A 149 6.28 -4.97 21.63
CA LEU A 149 5.38 -4.56 22.71
C LEU A 149 5.87 -5.06 24.08
N GLY A 150 6.34 -6.29 24.16
CA GLY A 150 6.93 -6.86 25.37
C GLY A 150 8.15 -6.08 25.83
N LEU A 151 9.03 -5.69 24.91
CA LEU A 151 10.18 -4.81 25.17
C LEU A 151 9.73 -3.44 25.68
N LEU A 152 8.68 -2.85 25.11
CA LEU A 152 8.14 -1.57 25.59
C LEU A 152 7.62 -1.67 27.02
N VAL A 153 6.85 -2.72 27.33
CA VAL A 153 6.32 -2.97 28.68
C VAL A 153 7.47 -3.22 29.66
N LEU A 154 8.44 -4.05 29.28
CA LEU A 154 9.64 -4.32 30.08
C LEU A 154 10.46 -3.04 30.32
N PHE A 155 10.59 -2.19 29.31
CA PHE A 155 11.31 -0.92 29.44
C PHE A 155 10.62 0.03 30.42
N ILE A 156 9.29 0.13 30.35
CA ILE A 156 8.51 0.93 31.32
C ILE A 156 8.66 0.33 32.72
N TYR A 157 8.60 -1.00 32.84
CA TYR A 157 8.75 -1.72 34.10
C TYR A 157 10.11 -1.46 34.77
N LEU A 158 11.22 -1.50 34.01
CA LEU A 158 12.57 -1.34 34.56
C LEU A 158 12.94 0.13 34.87
N ASN A 159 12.32 1.11 34.21
CA ASN A 159 12.72 2.51 34.32
C ASN A 159 11.79 3.37 35.17
N GLN A 160 10.60 2.88 35.56
CA GLN A 160 9.64 3.66 36.33
C GLN A 160 9.04 2.88 37.51
N ASP A 161 9.84 2.72 38.57
CA ASP A 161 9.45 2.14 39.87
C ASP A 161 8.18 2.77 40.47
N ARG A 162 7.93 4.04 40.14
CA ARG A 162 6.85 4.86 40.70
C ARG A 162 5.49 4.68 40.02
N LEU A 163 5.45 4.08 38.82
CA LEU A 163 4.24 3.99 38.00
C LEU A 163 3.55 2.62 38.04
N PHE A 164 4.14 1.59 38.66
CA PHE A 164 3.59 0.23 38.63
C PHE A 164 2.43 0.00 39.62
N ASN A 165 2.31 0.80 40.69
CA ASN A 165 1.18 0.70 41.61
C ASN A 165 -0.16 1.17 41.00
N ASP A 166 -0.13 1.83 39.84
CA ASP A 166 -1.32 2.28 39.12
C ASP A 166 -1.31 1.68 37.70
N PRO A 167 -2.33 0.93 37.25
CA PRO A 167 -2.34 0.35 35.90
C PRO A 167 -2.50 1.41 34.79
N ARG A 168 -2.95 2.62 35.13
CA ARG A 168 -3.29 3.68 34.16
C ARG A 168 -2.16 4.03 33.18
N PRO A 169 -0.89 4.20 33.58
CA PRO A 169 0.15 4.65 32.67
C PRO A 169 0.52 3.58 31.64
N ILE A 170 0.57 2.31 32.05
CA ILE A 170 0.83 1.19 31.14
C ILE A 170 -0.33 1.06 30.14
N THR A 171 -1.58 1.15 30.61
CA THR A 171 -2.75 1.09 29.71
C THR A 171 -2.78 2.26 28.71
N LEU A 172 -2.40 3.46 29.14
CA LEU A 172 -2.31 4.62 28.26
C LEU A 172 -1.22 4.42 27.20
N ALA A 173 -0.02 3.98 27.58
CA ALA A 173 1.06 3.72 26.64
C ALA A 173 0.70 2.66 25.60
N LEU A 174 0.15 1.53 26.05
CA LEU A 174 -0.31 0.46 25.16
C LEU A 174 -1.45 0.93 24.26
N SER A 175 -2.40 1.71 24.77
CA SER A 175 -3.52 2.24 23.97
C SER A 175 -3.05 3.19 22.87
N LEU A 176 -2.11 4.09 23.17
CA LEU A 176 -1.56 5.02 22.17
C LEU A 176 -0.78 4.30 21.08
N VAL A 177 0.01 3.29 21.46
CA VAL A 177 0.74 2.44 20.50
C VAL A 177 -0.25 1.64 19.64
N ALA A 178 -1.31 1.08 20.24
CA ALA A 178 -2.35 0.35 19.51
C ALA A 178 -3.16 1.25 18.56
N ILE A 179 -3.46 2.49 18.95
CA ILE A 179 -4.12 3.47 18.08
C ILE A 179 -3.20 3.84 16.91
N ALA A 180 -1.92 4.13 17.18
CA ALA A 180 -0.95 4.42 16.13
C ALA A 180 -0.79 3.25 15.14
N PHE A 181 -0.83 2.01 15.66
CA PHE A 181 -0.88 0.79 14.85
C PHE A 181 -2.11 0.78 13.94
N ALA A 182 -3.31 0.97 14.49
CA ALA A 182 -4.56 0.90 13.75
C ALA A 182 -4.60 1.96 12.63
N VAL A 183 -4.16 3.18 12.94
CA VAL A 183 -4.07 4.27 11.96
C VAL A 183 -3.08 3.93 10.84
N SER A 184 -1.92 3.37 11.19
CA SER A 184 -0.91 2.96 10.20
C SER A 184 -1.43 1.86 9.28
N SER A 185 -2.10 0.84 9.83
CA SER A 185 -2.69 -0.27 9.07
C SER A 185 -3.76 0.20 8.06
N VAL A 186 -4.63 1.12 8.48
CA VAL A 186 -5.63 1.74 7.59
C VAL A 186 -4.94 2.55 6.48
N ALA A 187 -3.90 3.33 6.82
CA ALA A 187 -3.16 4.12 5.85
C ALA A 187 -2.48 3.25 4.78
N PHE A 188 -1.91 2.09 5.15
CA PHE A 188 -1.30 1.16 4.20
C PHE A 188 -2.31 0.54 3.22
N THR A 189 -3.57 0.40 3.62
CA THR A 189 -4.62 -0.12 2.73
C THR A 189 -4.99 0.91 1.65
N SER A 190 -4.80 2.20 1.91
CA SER A 190 -5.06 3.27 0.95
C SER A 190 -3.86 3.50 0.02
N LYS A 191 -3.96 3.06 -1.24
CA LYS A 191 -2.93 3.31 -2.28
C LYS A 191 -2.66 4.79 -2.60
N ALA A 192 -3.49 5.70 -2.08
CA ALA A 192 -3.45 7.13 -2.38
C ALA A 192 -2.58 7.95 -1.40
N VAL A 193 -2.20 7.37 -0.25
CA VAL A 193 -1.49 8.09 0.82
C VAL A 193 -0.04 7.62 0.88
N SER A 194 0.90 8.56 0.82
CA SER A 194 2.32 8.24 1.02
C SER A 194 2.55 7.77 2.46
N VAL A 195 3.40 6.76 2.64
CA VAL A 195 3.76 6.19 3.95
C VAL A 195 4.28 7.26 4.92
N TYR A 196 4.85 8.35 4.39
CA TYR A 196 5.38 9.47 5.16
C TYR A 196 4.32 10.36 5.84
N VAL A 197 3.04 10.24 5.45
CA VAL A 197 1.94 11.00 6.06
C VAL A 197 1.57 10.45 7.43
N ILE A 198 1.80 9.16 7.66
CA ILE A 198 1.33 8.45 8.84
C ILE A 198 1.90 9.15 10.09
N PRO A 199 1.05 9.73 10.96
CA PRO A 199 1.49 10.60 12.05
C PRO A 199 1.92 9.78 13.27
N ILE A 200 2.89 8.89 13.09
CA ILE A 200 3.41 8.01 14.15
C ILE A 200 3.99 8.85 15.29
N GLY A 201 4.53 10.03 14.99
CA GLY A 201 5.08 10.96 15.98
C GLY A 201 4.07 11.43 17.04
N ILE A 202 2.76 11.37 16.79
CA ILE A 202 1.75 11.80 17.77
C ILE A 202 1.83 10.97 19.06
N ALA A 203 1.95 9.64 18.95
CA ALA A 203 2.00 8.75 20.11
C ALA A 203 3.18 9.06 21.06
N PRO A 204 4.46 9.10 20.60
CA PRO A 204 5.58 9.41 21.47
C PRO A 204 5.60 10.88 21.93
N LEU A 205 5.08 11.83 21.14
CA LEU A 205 4.93 13.22 21.60
C LEU A 205 3.90 13.32 22.73
N LEU A 206 2.79 12.58 22.66
CA LEU A 206 1.83 12.48 23.76
C LEU A 206 2.46 11.80 24.98
N LEU A 207 3.18 10.69 24.78
CA LEU A 207 3.88 10.02 25.88
C LEU A 207 4.92 10.93 26.54
N ARG A 208 5.60 11.80 25.78
CA ARG A 208 6.56 12.76 26.36
C ARG A 208 5.93 13.74 27.35
N MET A 209 4.63 14.02 27.22
CA MET A 209 3.89 14.95 28.09
C MET A 209 3.50 14.33 29.43
N PHE A 210 3.37 13.00 29.49
CA PHE A 210 2.93 12.28 30.70
C PHE A 210 4.05 11.43 31.32
N PHE A 211 5.07 11.07 30.54
CA PHE A 211 6.19 10.23 30.96
C PHE A 211 7.54 10.90 30.68
N ASP A 212 8.59 10.29 31.22
CA ASP A 212 9.96 10.70 30.95
C ASP A 212 10.33 10.59 29.47
N PHE A 213 11.28 11.43 29.06
CA PHE A 213 11.86 11.43 27.71
C PHE A 213 12.32 10.03 27.25
N ARG A 214 12.82 9.21 28.17
CA ARG A 214 13.29 7.84 27.92
C ARG A 214 12.16 6.94 27.38
N VAL A 215 10.99 6.99 28.00
CA VAL A 215 9.82 6.17 27.61
C VAL A 215 9.27 6.63 26.27
N SER A 216 9.19 7.95 26.06
CA SER A 216 8.77 8.52 24.77
C SER A 216 9.67 8.07 23.61
N LEU A 217 11.00 8.19 23.78
CA LEU A 217 11.95 7.82 22.74
C LEU A 217 11.94 6.31 22.47
N PHE A 218 11.89 5.48 23.52
CA PHE A 218 11.83 4.03 23.34
C PHE A 218 10.53 3.58 22.65
N SER A 219 9.39 4.16 23.02
CA SER A 219 8.11 3.92 22.33
C SER A 219 8.16 4.36 20.87
N PHE A 220 8.83 5.46 20.57
CA PHE A 220 8.98 5.96 19.22
C PHE A 220 9.82 5.02 18.34
N ILE A 221 10.97 4.56 18.84
CA ILE A 221 11.81 3.59 18.13
C ILE A 221 11.03 2.30 17.89
N SER A 222 10.32 1.80 18.90
CA SER A 222 9.52 0.57 18.79
C SER A 222 8.43 0.69 17.72
N LEU A 223 7.69 1.80 17.70
CA LEU A 223 6.67 2.09 16.68
C LEU A 223 7.26 2.21 15.28
N THR A 224 8.42 2.86 15.15
CA THR A 224 9.09 3.04 13.85
C THR A 224 9.57 1.70 13.29
N LEU A 225 10.20 0.88 14.12
CA LEU A 225 10.62 -0.48 13.75
C LEU A 225 9.43 -1.32 13.32
N TRP A 226 8.32 -1.22 14.04
CA TRP A 226 7.12 -1.96 13.72
C TRP A 226 6.54 -1.56 12.35
N VAL A 227 6.37 -0.25 12.10
CA VAL A 227 5.86 0.22 10.80
C VAL A 227 6.82 -0.10 9.66
N ALA A 228 8.13 -0.03 9.89
CA ALA A 228 9.14 -0.34 8.88
C ALA A 228 9.00 -1.77 8.30
N LEU A 229 8.40 -2.73 9.03
CA LEU A 229 8.14 -4.08 8.52
C LEU A 229 7.17 -4.11 7.33
N PHE A 230 6.29 -3.10 7.21
CA PHE A 230 5.25 -3.04 6.18
C PHE A 230 5.58 -2.10 5.01
N VAL A 231 6.75 -1.44 5.05
CA VAL A 231 7.15 -0.42 4.05
C VAL A 231 8.07 -1.04 2.99
N SER A 232 7.91 -0.64 1.73
CA SER A 232 8.75 -1.12 0.62
C SER A 232 10.23 -0.76 0.74
N ASN A 233 10.55 0.41 1.33
CA ASN A 233 11.91 0.83 1.67
C ASN A 233 12.06 1.11 3.19
N PRO A 234 12.29 0.07 4.01
CA PRO A 234 12.33 0.20 5.47
C PRO A 234 13.45 1.10 5.99
N LEU A 235 14.64 1.04 5.38
CA LEU A 235 15.82 1.76 5.87
C LEU A 235 15.67 3.28 5.68
N GLU A 236 15.26 3.71 4.49
CA GLU A 236 14.98 5.13 4.22
C GLU A 236 13.92 5.66 5.18
N TYR A 237 12.83 4.90 5.33
CA TYR A 237 11.75 5.25 6.25
C TYR A 237 12.23 5.42 7.70
N MET A 238 13.00 4.45 8.21
CA MET A 238 13.54 4.49 9.57
C MET A 238 14.46 5.69 9.78
N ILE A 239 15.38 5.95 8.85
CA ILE A 239 16.33 7.08 8.97
C ILE A 239 15.58 8.40 9.02
N VAL A 240 14.63 8.58 8.10
CA VAL A 240 13.81 9.80 7.98
C VAL A 240 12.96 10.00 9.25
N GLN A 241 12.29 8.95 9.73
CA GLN A 241 11.47 9.03 10.95
C GLN A 241 12.31 9.32 12.19
N VAL A 242 13.32 8.47 12.45
CA VAL A 242 14.11 8.52 13.69
C VAL A 242 14.73 9.90 13.88
N SER A 243 15.27 10.46 12.81
CA SER A 243 15.92 11.76 12.83
C SER A 243 14.93 12.92 13.04
N ALA A 244 13.88 13.03 12.22
CA ALA A 244 12.93 14.14 12.29
C ALA A 244 12.22 14.23 13.65
N ILE A 245 11.77 13.09 14.19
CA ILE A 245 11.03 13.05 15.46
C ILE A 245 11.97 13.14 16.67
N SER A 246 13.22 12.67 16.58
CA SER A 246 14.20 12.91 17.65
C SER A 246 14.47 14.39 17.84
N PHE A 247 14.62 15.16 16.75
CA PHE A 247 14.76 16.63 16.86
C PHE A 247 13.50 17.28 17.47
N ALA A 248 12.31 16.83 17.08
CA ALA A 248 11.05 17.35 17.60
C ALA A 248 10.86 17.09 19.10
N THR A 249 11.12 15.85 19.54
CA THR A 249 10.99 15.43 20.95
C THR A 249 12.01 16.14 21.85
N LEU A 250 13.25 16.34 21.37
CA LEU A 250 14.27 17.12 22.09
C LEU A 250 13.87 18.59 22.23
N TYR A 251 13.34 19.21 21.16
CA TYR A 251 12.88 20.60 21.21
C TYR A 251 11.71 20.79 22.19
N GLN A 252 10.79 19.83 22.26
CA GLN A 252 9.64 19.87 23.16
C GLN A 252 10.02 19.72 24.65
N SER A 253 11.19 19.16 24.96
CA SER A 253 11.66 18.84 26.31
C SER A 253 11.76 20.01 27.30
N SER A 254 11.53 21.27 26.88
CA SER A 254 11.82 22.45 27.71
C SER A 254 10.68 23.47 27.89
N SER A 255 9.51 23.31 27.25
CA SER A 255 8.33 24.14 27.58
C SER A 255 7.05 23.65 26.90
N THR A 256 5.98 23.65 27.69
CA THR A 256 4.58 23.37 27.34
C THR A 256 3.84 24.52 26.64
N LYS A 257 4.52 25.62 26.29
CA LYS A 257 3.87 26.79 25.68
C LYS A 257 3.39 26.50 24.25
N ARG A 258 2.15 26.94 23.95
CA ARG A 258 1.49 26.82 22.64
C ARG A 258 2.36 27.26 21.46
N SER A 259 3.25 28.24 21.63
CA SER A 259 4.14 28.71 20.54
C SER A 259 5.25 27.73 20.17
N ARG A 260 5.70 26.85 21.08
CA ARG A 260 6.72 25.84 20.75
C ARG A 260 6.13 24.65 20.00
N MET A 261 4.82 24.40 20.07
CA MET A 261 4.19 23.31 19.32
C MET A 261 4.12 23.59 17.82
N LEU A 262 3.93 24.85 17.44
CA LEU A 262 4.06 25.25 16.03
C LEU A 262 5.53 25.11 15.58
N GLY A 263 6.46 25.41 16.49
CA GLY A 263 7.89 25.13 16.32
C GLY A 263 8.21 23.65 16.12
N THR A 264 7.58 22.73 16.88
CA THR A 264 7.76 21.28 16.67
C THR A 264 7.25 20.85 15.30
N ALA A 265 6.09 21.34 14.85
CA ALA A 265 5.58 21.03 13.51
C ALA A 265 6.53 21.50 12.40
N ALA A 266 7.07 22.71 12.54
CA ALA A 266 8.06 23.24 11.60
C ALA A 266 9.37 22.44 11.62
N LEU A 267 9.86 22.04 12.79
CA LEU A 267 11.06 21.22 12.92
C LEU A 267 10.87 19.82 12.36
N VAL A 268 9.70 19.22 12.58
CA VAL A 268 9.33 17.94 11.97
C VAL A 268 9.37 18.07 10.45
N PHE A 269 8.68 19.07 9.88
CA PHE A 269 8.67 19.32 8.44
C PHE A 269 10.08 19.55 7.86
N LEU A 270 10.88 20.40 8.49
CA LEU A 270 12.26 20.68 8.06
C LEU A 270 13.15 19.46 8.19
N GLY A 271 13.03 18.70 9.28
CA GLY A 271 13.78 17.47 9.51
C GLY A 271 13.51 16.43 8.44
N TYR A 272 12.22 16.16 8.15
CA TYR A 272 11.81 15.30 7.04
C TYR A 272 12.38 15.78 5.70
N SER A 273 12.22 17.07 5.41
CA SER A 273 12.64 17.67 4.13
C SER A 273 14.15 17.58 3.90
N ILE A 274 14.95 17.91 4.91
CA ILE A 274 16.42 17.90 4.82
C ILE A 274 16.93 16.48 4.65
N ILE A 275 16.38 15.53 5.41
CA ILE A 275 16.93 14.17 5.46
C ILE A 275 16.47 13.35 4.26
N TYR A 276 15.21 13.48 3.87
CA TYR A 276 14.73 12.94 2.60
C TYR A 276 15.51 13.51 1.41
N GLY A 277 15.72 14.84 1.38
CA GLY A 277 16.53 15.49 0.36
C GLY A 277 17.97 14.97 0.32
N ALA A 278 18.60 14.78 1.48
CA ALA A 278 19.95 14.23 1.59
C ALA A 278 20.03 12.78 1.09
N ILE A 279 19.06 11.93 1.44
CA ILE A 279 19.01 10.54 0.98
C ILE A 279 18.79 10.49 -0.54
N SER A 280 17.84 11.26 -1.07
CA SER A 280 17.60 11.32 -2.50
C SER A 280 18.82 11.81 -3.28
N LEU A 281 19.56 12.79 -2.74
CA LEU A 281 20.78 13.27 -3.36
C LEU A 281 21.89 12.21 -3.32
N ALA A 282 22.02 11.47 -2.21
CA ALA A 282 22.99 10.39 -2.05
C ALA A 282 22.71 9.20 -2.98
N GLN A 283 21.43 8.87 -3.24
CA GLN A 283 21.04 7.75 -4.10
C GLN A 283 21.07 8.12 -5.59
N ASN A 284 20.52 9.28 -5.95
CA ASN A 284 20.28 9.65 -7.36
C ASN A 284 21.35 10.58 -7.95
N GLY A 285 22.25 11.14 -7.13
CA GLY A 285 23.32 12.05 -7.56
C GLY A 285 22.83 13.34 -8.24
N SER A 286 21.52 13.59 -8.26
CA SER A 286 20.88 14.70 -8.98
C SER A 286 19.61 15.16 -8.25
N LEU A 287 19.28 16.44 -8.41
CA LEU A 287 18.07 17.04 -7.82
C LEU A 287 16.78 16.71 -8.61
N SER A 288 16.90 16.18 -9.83
CA SER A 288 15.77 15.85 -10.71
C SER A 288 15.02 14.58 -10.31
N GLY A 289 15.63 13.70 -9.51
CA GLY A 289 14.98 12.48 -8.99
C GLY A 289 14.13 12.69 -7.73
N ILE A 290 14.02 13.93 -7.24
CA ILE A 290 13.30 14.23 -6.00
C ILE A 290 11.80 14.31 -6.29
N GLU A 291 11.02 13.41 -5.69
CA GLU A 291 9.56 13.50 -5.70
C GLU A 291 9.07 14.66 -4.83
N THR A 292 8.79 15.81 -5.46
CA THR A 292 8.33 17.02 -4.78
C THR A 292 7.00 16.83 -4.04
N ALA A 293 6.19 15.84 -4.43
CA ALA A 293 4.95 15.47 -3.76
C ALA A 293 5.17 15.03 -2.29
N ASN A 294 6.31 14.41 -1.96
CA ASN A 294 6.61 13.95 -0.60
C ASN A 294 6.80 15.11 0.38
N PHE A 295 7.22 16.29 -0.08
CA PHE A 295 7.28 17.48 0.77
C PHE A 295 5.89 17.97 1.20
N GLY A 296 4.89 17.86 0.33
CA GLY A 296 3.50 18.14 0.71
C GLY A 296 3.02 17.19 1.81
N TRP A 297 3.38 15.91 1.72
CA TRP A 297 3.08 14.91 2.73
C TRP A 297 3.80 15.16 4.05
N PHE A 298 5.06 15.62 4.04
CA PHE A 298 5.77 16.04 5.25
C PHE A 298 5.10 17.24 5.93
N ALA A 299 4.59 18.20 5.15
CA ALA A 299 3.88 19.35 5.70
C ALA A 299 2.59 18.93 6.40
N ILE A 300 1.83 18.01 5.80
CA ILE A 300 0.64 17.42 6.40
C ILE A 300 1.01 16.65 7.68
N ASN A 301 2.08 15.86 7.67
CA ASN A 301 2.53 15.12 8.87
C ASN A 301 2.92 16.08 10.02
N GLY A 302 3.68 17.14 9.71
CA GLY A 302 4.03 18.18 10.68
C GLY A 302 2.79 18.87 11.24
N LEU A 303 1.80 19.18 10.40
CA LEU A 303 0.53 19.75 10.84
C LEU A 303 -0.27 18.77 11.71
N LEU A 304 -0.34 17.49 11.35
CA LEU A 304 -0.99 16.45 12.17
C LEU A 304 -0.33 16.33 13.55
N CYS A 305 0.99 16.49 13.66
CA CYS A 305 1.66 16.53 14.95
C CYS A 305 1.17 17.67 15.87
N THR A 306 0.59 18.75 15.34
CA THR A 306 -0.02 19.80 16.20
C THR A 306 -1.31 19.34 16.88
N MET A 307 -1.99 18.30 16.36
CA MET A 307 -3.17 17.70 17.01
C MET A 307 -2.85 17.03 18.34
N VAL A 308 -1.57 16.87 18.70
CA VAL A 308 -1.16 16.45 20.04
C VAL A 308 -1.82 17.32 21.13
N PHE A 309 -2.02 18.62 20.90
CA PHE A 309 -2.62 19.52 21.91
C PHE A 309 -4.06 19.15 22.29
N PRO A 310 -5.03 19.11 21.36
CA PRO A 310 -6.38 18.66 21.71
C PRO A 310 -6.40 17.22 22.25
N LEU A 311 -5.49 16.37 21.77
CA LEU A 311 -5.36 14.99 22.26
C LEU A 311 -4.89 14.92 23.73
N ILE A 312 -4.07 15.86 24.21
CA ILE A 312 -3.68 15.91 25.64
C ILE A 312 -4.93 15.98 26.51
N TYR A 313 -5.83 16.94 26.27
CA TYR A 313 -7.06 17.08 27.07
C TYR A 313 -7.96 15.84 27.02
N VAL A 314 -8.04 15.17 25.86
CA VAL A 314 -8.80 13.92 25.72
C VAL A 314 -8.19 12.83 26.58
N VAL A 315 -6.87 12.67 26.52
CA VAL A 315 -6.12 11.68 27.30
C VAL A 315 -6.24 11.97 28.80
N GLU A 316 -6.15 13.22 29.23
CA GLU A 316 -6.36 13.63 30.62
C GLU A 316 -7.74 13.24 31.13
N LYS A 317 -8.80 13.51 30.34
CA LYS A 317 -10.18 13.21 30.74
C LYS A 317 -10.48 11.70 30.77
N LEU A 318 -9.88 10.92 29.89
CA LEU A 318 -10.09 9.47 29.81
C LEU A 318 -9.31 8.69 30.89
N PHE A 319 -8.09 9.12 31.20
CA PHE A 319 -7.19 8.39 32.10
C PHE A 319 -7.01 9.07 33.47
N GLY A 320 -7.50 10.30 33.65
CA GLY A 320 -7.43 11.04 34.91
C GLY A 320 -6.03 11.54 35.25
N PHE A 321 -5.15 11.70 34.25
CA PHE A 321 -3.83 12.30 34.43
C PHE A 321 -3.92 13.84 34.45
N THR A 322 -3.08 14.48 35.28
CA THR A 322 -2.84 15.93 35.21
C THR A 322 -1.52 16.18 34.50
N SER A 323 -1.57 16.76 33.31
CA SER A 323 -0.37 17.20 32.57
C SER A 323 0.20 18.49 33.18
N GLU A 324 1.49 18.76 32.90
CA GLU A 324 2.12 20.03 33.26
C GLU A 324 1.39 21.24 32.65
N THR A 325 0.81 21.10 31.47
CA THR A 325 -0.03 22.13 30.84
C THR A 325 -1.23 22.48 31.70
N THR A 326 -1.97 21.48 32.14
CA THR A 326 -3.17 21.67 32.97
C THR A 326 -2.83 22.21 34.35
N LEU A 327 -1.70 21.79 34.93
CA LEU A 327 -1.21 22.36 36.18
C LEU A 327 -0.84 23.84 36.05
N LEU A 328 -0.21 24.24 34.95
CA LEU A 328 0.08 25.64 34.65
C LEU A 328 -1.20 26.45 34.45
N GLU A 329 -2.17 25.92 33.72
CA GLU A 329 -3.49 26.55 33.53
C GLU A 329 -4.20 26.74 34.87
N LEU A 330 -4.22 25.72 35.74
CA LEU A 330 -4.79 25.77 37.10
C LEU A 330 -4.08 26.78 38.01
N SER A 331 -2.78 26.99 37.83
CA SER A 331 -2.01 27.97 38.59
C SER A 331 -2.17 29.41 38.10
N ASP A 332 -2.90 29.65 37.00
CA ASP A 332 -3.10 31.00 36.48
C ASP A 332 -4.02 31.81 37.40
N SER A 333 -3.46 32.86 38.00
CA SER A 333 -4.18 33.86 38.80
C SER A 333 -5.42 34.47 38.12
N ASN A 334 -5.54 34.35 36.80
CA ASN A 334 -6.69 34.83 36.06
C ASN A 334 -7.91 33.90 36.11
N GLN A 335 -7.79 32.69 36.64
CA GLN A 335 -8.90 31.76 36.76
C GLN A 335 -10.04 32.33 37.63
N PRO A 336 -11.31 32.03 37.31
CA PRO A 336 -12.46 32.55 38.06
C PRO A 336 -12.37 32.26 39.57
N LEU A 337 -11.95 31.05 39.94
CA LEU A 337 -11.82 30.61 41.33
C LEU A 337 -10.70 31.37 42.08
N LEU A 338 -9.55 31.57 41.42
CA LEU A 338 -8.42 32.31 42.03
C LEU A 338 -8.72 33.80 42.12
N LYS A 339 -9.43 34.38 41.14
CA LYS A 339 -9.95 35.75 41.21
C LYS A 339 -10.97 35.90 42.33
N GLU A 340 -11.87 34.95 42.49
CA GLU A 340 -12.86 34.96 43.57
C GLU A 340 -12.18 34.85 44.94
N LEU A 341 -11.16 34.00 45.08
CA LEU A 341 -10.34 33.91 46.29
C LEU A 341 -9.61 35.22 46.59
N ALA A 342 -9.03 35.86 45.57
CA ALA A 342 -8.34 37.14 45.71
C ALA A 342 -9.29 38.27 46.15
N VAL A 343 -10.55 38.25 45.71
CA VAL A 343 -11.58 39.24 46.08
C VAL A 343 -12.18 38.95 47.46
N LYS A 344 -12.53 37.70 47.76
CA LYS A 344 -13.21 37.32 49.01
C LYS A 344 -12.28 37.19 50.20
N ALA A 345 -11.03 36.74 49.99
CA ALA A 345 -10.06 36.48 51.04
C ALA A 345 -8.62 36.84 50.59
N PRO A 346 -8.31 38.13 50.43
CA PRO A 346 -7.02 38.58 49.89
C PRO A 346 -5.81 38.10 50.70
N GLY A 347 -5.93 38.03 52.04
CA GLY A 347 -4.87 37.52 52.91
C GLY A 347 -4.54 36.05 52.65
N THR A 348 -5.57 35.20 52.45
CA THR A 348 -5.40 33.78 52.12
C THR A 348 -4.76 33.61 50.75
N PHE A 349 -5.21 34.37 49.75
CA PHE A 349 -4.61 34.35 48.41
C PHE A 349 -3.11 34.69 48.46
N GLN A 350 -2.75 35.74 49.20
CA GLN A 350 -1.36 36.19 49.30
C GLN A 350 -0.49 35.19 50.07
N HIS A 351 -1.03 34.56 51.12
CA HIS A 351 -0.37 33.47 51.83
C HIS A 351 -0.14 32.25 50.92
N SER A 352 -1.16 31.77 50.20
CA SER A 352 -1.03 30.65 49.25
C SER A 352 0.01 30.95 48.17
N MET A 353 0.01 32.15 47.58
CA MET A 353 1.03 32.52 46.59
C MET A 353 2.46 32.52 47.16
N GLN A 354 2.64 32.90 48.42
CA GLN A 354 3.95 32.83 49.08
C GLN A 354 4.38 31.37 49.34
N VAL A 355 3.46 30.53 49.82
CA VAL A 355 3.70 29.10 50.04
C VAL A 355 4.02 28.39 48.72
N ALA A 356 3.23 28.64 47.66
CA ALA A 356 3.45 28.08 46.33
C ALA A 356 4.83 28.44 45.77
N ASN A 357 5.23 29.72 45.85
CA ASN A 357 6.56 30.16 45.40
C ASN A 357 7.71 29.54 46.22
N LEU A 358 7.52 29.30 47.52
CA LEU A 358 8.52 28.64 48.37
C LEU A 358 8.61 27.15 48.04
N ALA A 359 7.47 26.48 47.93
CA ALA A 359 7.37 25.06 47.57
C ALA A 359 8.00 24.78 46.19
N GLU A 360 7.71 25.62 45.19
CA GLU A 360 8.29 25.54 43.85
C GLU A 360 9.83 25.63 43.88
N LYS A 361 10.38 26.60 44.63
CA LYS A 361 11.84 26.76 44.77
C LYS A 361 12.49 25.56 45.44
N VAL A 362 11.86 25.01 46.48
CA VAL A 362 12.37 23.81 47.16
C VAL A 362 12.32 22.61 46.22
N ALA A 363 11.18 22.39 45.56
CA ALA A 363 10.96 21.31 44.60
C ALA A 363 11.98 21.32 43.46
N SER A 364 12.19 22.49 42.85
CA SER A 364 13.15 22.66 41.76
C SER A 364 14.58 22.33 42.19
N LYS A 365 14.93 22.54 43.46
CA LYS A 365 16.28 22.30 43.98
C LYS A 365 16.54 20.83 44.32
N ILE A 366 15.50 20.08 44.68
CA ILE A 366 15.58 18.64 44.99
C ILE A 366 15.22 17.75 43.79
N GLY A 367 14.95 18.33 42.61
CA GLY A 367 14.53 17.60 41.42
C GLY A 367 13.09 17.07 41.46
N GLY A 368 12.24 17.63 42.32
CA GLY A 368 10.80 17.34 42.37
C GLY A 368 10.00 18.10 41.32
N ASN A 369 8.74 17.69 41.10
CA ASN A 369 7.85 18.39 40.17
C ASN A 369 7.41 19.74 40.75
N ALA A 370 8.12 20.81 40.35
CA ALA A 370 7.92 22.16 40.86
C ALA A 370 6.57 22.76 40.48
N VAL A 371 6.08 22.46 39.27
CA VAL A 371 4.78 22.94 38.77
C VAL A 371 3.64 22.34 39.58
N LEU A 372 3.67 21.03 39.85
CA LEU A 372 2.68 20.36 40.68
C LEU A 372 2.61 20.95 42.10
N LEU A 373 3.76 21.15 42.74
CA LEU A 373 3.83 21.70 44.09
C LEU A 373 3.35 23.14 44.17
N ARG A 374 3.61 23.95 43.13
CA ARG A 374 3.09 25.31 43.00
C ARG A 374 1.55 25.31 42.88
N THR A 375 0.98 24.44 42.06
CA THR A 375 -0.47 24.38 41.83
C THR A 375 -1.24 23.78 43.02
N ALA A 376 -0.59 22.91 43.81
CA ALA A 376 -1.22 22.26 44.97
C ALA A 376 -1.25 23.14 46.24
N ALA A 377 -0.48 24.24 46.28
CA ALA A 377 -0.35 25.16 47.42
C ALA A 377 -1.20 26.42 47.24
#